data_AF-A0A1Q9EIC7-F1
#
_entry.id   AF-A0A1Q9EIC7-F1
#
_cell.length_a   1.000
_cell.length_b   1.000
_cell.length_c   1.000
_cell.angle_alpha   90.00
_cell.angle_beta   90.00
_cell.angle_gamma   90.00
#
_symmetry.space_group_name_H-M   'P 1'
#
loop_
_entity.id
_entity.type
_entity.pdbx_description
1 polymer ?
#
loop_
_entity_poly.entity_id
_entity_poly.type
_entity_poly.pdbx_seq_one_letter_code
_entity_poly.pdbx_strand_id
1 'polypeptide(L)'
;MDEAAQRGSGQEPSSEAARRTVVNDLAAAMEVHSQGRWNVLYPDAACQVATDFQIRLREEPTIRTTASCVSHDLEVRASEIQGFSTRCKQWLEDEQDASRNEEEEAWRRAILRQQKVRADKRVGFVFWAVILGHVTIYVILFNTRELPSQSLLAYNEPWEPEYRSFGEACQVAAAALGSFALFFCISCADRVVPSWRAELSAAIGCASFIFQCGCIAAFFHFREDLLHVCAAGVTVGWIARHVHSRFSAALVAITFCIYIAFWSMARPSFAFRPFWDVFRESAVCLGISALFFFISWSELGSTLTGFWALYFLSSLVTLGIFAAYLAGVASLSFGFSPFIGIFTRSLFFPGRFREGLEEMAEHNTLNKTITFEGTVSHEPGKACVVSWPGKYVTAWDHMVTSARAGQTSAAVVFLPEGTKNFGKHSPIPTREGLDGRCWCEPLYGEKKPWGCRWWALWIQNVEAAVKHRAELQVYFFEGACEKGKVGSFETAGQENLRREALLEKMRDFEDTDSFRDAEEAGLNKLSRLERYDSSSQYSREKYRLFLQWLPDSERQFLQDSEGLGNSQKAEVAWLEKKGYRYTSVDISRWLKQPRELPEDREHLWAWKPEPNSLVGHPVVCNELPSP
;
A
#
# COMPACT_ATOMS: atom_id res chain seq x y z
N MET A 1 73.74 26.45 57.05
CA MET A 1 74.18 27.84 57.23
C MET A 1 73.45 28.68 56.19
N ASP A 2 72.46 29.51 56.47
CA ASP A 2 71.61 29.77 57.63
C ASP A 2 70.40 30.50 57.02
N GLU A 3 69.22 29.87 56.99
CA GLU A 3 67.97 30.58 56.63
C GLU A 3 66.74 29.81 57.13
N ALA A 4 66.81 29.35 58.39
CA ALA A 4 65.75 28.62 59.07
C ALA A 4 65.45 29.29 60.42
N ALA A 5 64.78 30.45 60.43
CA ALA A 5 64.11 30.97 61.62
C ALA A 5 63.29 32.23 61.33
N GLN A 6 62.08 32.08 60.78
CA GLN A 6 60.99 33.05 60.98
C GLN A 6 59.64 32.34 60.81
N ARG A 7 59.31 31.49 61.80
CA ARG A 7 57.93 31.05 62.04
C ARG A 7 57.19 32.20 62.69
N GLY A 8 56.55 33.02 61.84
CA GLY A 8 55.58 34.02 62.26
C GLY A 8 54.37 33.36 62.91
N SER A 9 53.97 33.94 64.04
CA SER A 9 52.79 33.65 64.83
C SER A 9 51.52 33.46 64.00
N GLY A 10 50.78 32.39 64.30
CA GLY A 10 49.50 32.05 63.70
C GLY A 10 48.48 33.16 63.87
N GLN A 11 48.12 33.77 62.75
CA GLN A 11 46.87 34.48 62.59
C GLN A 11 45.92 33.46 61.97
N GLU A 12 45.06 32.84 62.77
CA GLU A 12 43.93 32.06 62.26
C GLU A 12 43.19 32.95 61.25
N PRO A 13 42.95 32.51 60.01
CA PRO A 13 42.14 33.27 59.07
C PRO A 13 40.69 33.28 59.58
N SER A 14 40.40 34.22 60.50
CA SER A 14 39.09 34.48 61.09
C SER A 14 38.19 35.20 60.09
N SER A 15 37.89 34.53 58.99
CA SER A 15 36.64 34.70 58.24
C SER A 15 36.58 33.54 57.27
N GLU A 16 36.06 32.40 57.75
CA GLU A 16 35.50 31.38 56.87
C GLU A 16 34.34 32.04 56.13
N ALA A 17 34.67 32.76 55.05
CA ALA A 17 33.70 33.37 54.16
C ALA A 17 32.82 32.21 53.70
N ALA A 18 31.57 32.21 54.18
CA ALA A 18 30.64 31.11 54.00
C ALA A 18 30.64 30.70 52.52
N ARG A 19 31.17 29.50 52.23
CA ARG A 19 31.21 28.98 50.87
C ARG A 19 29.78 28.75 50.42
N ARG A 20 29.40 29.41 49.34
CA ARG A 20 28.07 29.28 48.76
C ARG A 20 28.09 28.26 47.64
N THR A 21 26.96 27.60 47.45
CA THR A 21 26.80 26.53 46.45
C THR A 21 25.75 26.96 45.44
N VAL A 22 26.08 26.86 44.14
CA VAL A 22 25.10 26.99 43.06
C VAL A 22 24.66 25.60 42.65
N VAL A 23 23.35 25.36 42.62
CA VAL A 23 22.73 24.09 42.20
C VAL A 23 22.07 24.28 40.84
N ASN A 24 22.37 23.39 39.89
CA ASN A 24 21.69 23.35 38.61
C ASN A 24 20.37 22.57 38.73
N ASP A 25 19.28 23.26 39.02
CA ASP A 25 17.94 22.68 39.02
C ASP A 25 17.23 22.78 37.65
N LEU A 26 17.97 23.13 36.59
CA LEU A 26 17.46 23.25 35.23
C LEU A 26 17.77 21.98 34.43
N ALA A 27 16.87 21.62 33.52
CA ALA A 27 17.04 20.47 32.63
C ALA A 27 17.96 20.78 31.42
N ALA A 28 19.07 21.49 31.66
CA ALA A 28 20.08 21.83 30.65
C ALA A 28 21.47 21.94 31.28
N ALA A 29 22.52 21.73 30.47
CA ALA A 29 23.89 21.95 30.90
C ALA A 29 24.18 23.46 30.98
N MET A 30 24.77 23.90 32.10
CA MET A 30 25.19 25.28 32.31
C MET A 30 26.66 25.35 32.69
N GLU A 31 27.24 26.54 32.58
CA GLU A 31 28.61 26.81 33.01
C GLU A 31 28.62 27.91 34.06
N VAL A 32 29.42 27.71 35.10
CA VAL A 32 29.60 28.66 36.19
C VAL A 32 31.07 29.06 36.28
N HIS A 33 31.33 30.35 36.10
CA HIS A 33 32.65 30.94 36.24
C HIS A 33 32.91 31.25 37.72
N SER A 34 33.77 30.45 38.34
CA SER A 34 34.18 30.56 39.74
C SER A 34 35.69 30.38 39.83
N GLN A 35 36.36 31.20 40.64
CA GLN A 35 37.82 31.12 40.87
C GLN A 35 38.66 31.20 39.58
N GLY A 36 38.22 31.99 38.60
CA GLY A 36 38.94 32.18 37.33
C GLY A 36 38.83 31.02 36.33
N ARG A 37 37.93 30.06 36.57
CA ARG A 37 37.66 28.95 35.65
C ARG A 37 36.16 28.73 35.44
N TRP A 38 35.79 28.27 34.25
CA TRP A 38 34.43 27.81 33.96
C TRP A 38 34.29 26.34 34.39
N ASN A 39 33.28 26.05 35.21
CA ASN A 39 32.93 24.69 35.62
C ASN A 39 31.60 24.32 34.98
N VAL A 40 31.50 23.12 34.43
CA VAL A 40 30.25 22.62 33.84
C VAL A 40 29.40 22.04 34.94
N LEU A 41 28.12 22.43 34.97
CA LEU A 41 27.12 21.88 35.86
C LEU A 41 26.01 21.25 35.01
N TYR A 42 25.90 19.93 35.07
CA TYR A 42 24.78 19.19 34.49
C TYR A 42 23.56 19.19 35.44
N PRO A 43 22.39 18.70 35.02
CA PRO A 43 21.20 18.70 35.86
C PRO A 43 21.43 18.01 37.23
N ASP A 44 20.94 18.68 38.27
CA ASP A 44 21.09 18.37 39.71
C ASP A 44 22.52 18.44 40.25
N ALA A 45 23.50 18.87 39.46
CA ALA A 45 24.87 19.06 39.93
C ALA A 45 25.01 20.39 40.71
N ALA A 46 26.00 20.44 41.60
CA ALA A 46 26.25 21.58 42.46
C ALA A 46 27.74 21.97 42.46
N CYS A 47 28.04 23.28 42.56
CA CYS A 47 29.42 23.77 42.60
C CYS A 47 29.57 24.91 43.61
N GLN A 48 30.70 24.95 44.32
CA GLN A 48 31.05 26.05 45.21
C GLN A 48 31.47 27.29 44.42
N VAL A 49 30.90 28.45 44.77
CA VAL A 49 31.14 29.73 44.10
C VAL A 49 31.63 30.81 45.06
N ALA A 50 32.31 31.81 44.50
CA ALA A 50 32.58 33.06 45.20
C ALA A 50 31.29 33.89 45.35
N THR A 51 31.36 34.98 46.13
CA THR A 51 30.23 35.91 46.32
C THR A 51 29.67 36.42 44.99
N ASP A 52 30.56 36.73 44.05
CA ASP A 52 30.21 37.13 42.70
C ASP A 52 30.68 36.05 41.72
N PHE A 53 29.77 35.61 40.84
CA PHE A 53 30.06 34.62 39.82
C PHE A 53 29.32 34.94 38.53
N GLN A 54 29.79 34.38 37.42
CA GLN A 54 29.07 34.42 36.14
C GLN A 54 28.48 33.05 35.86
N ILE A 55 27.28 33.05 35.31
CA ILE A 55 26.58 31.83 34.88
C ILE A 55 26.11 32.02 33.45
N ARG A 56 26.23 30.97 32.64
CA ARG A 56 25.70 30.96 31.27
C ARG A 56 25.18 29.58 30.89
N LEU A 57 24.24 29.56 29.95
CA LEU A 57 23.81 28.32 29.34
C LEU A 57 24.93 27.81 28.44
N ARG A 58 25.24 26.51 28.50
CA ARG A 58 26.36 25.93 27.75
C ARG A 58 26.08 25.85 26.25
N GLU A 59 24.83 25.60 25.88
CA GLU A 59 24.40 25.53 24.48
C GLU A 59 24.18 26.91 23.84
N GLU A 60 23.74 27.90 24.62
CA GLU A 60 23.52 29.26 24.14
C GLU A 60 24.27 30.25 25.06
N PRO A 61 25.59 30.45 24.85
CA PRO A 61 26.41 31.29 25.73
C PRO A 61 25.97 32.75 25.81
N THR A 62 25.10 33.21 24.90
CA THR A 62 24.49 34.55 24.96
C THR A 62 23.47 34.68 26.10
N ILE A 63 22.87 33.56 26.54
CA ILE A 63 22.07 33.48 27.76
C ILE A 63 23.04 33.38 28.94
N ARG A 64 23.49 34.54 29.41
CA ARG A 64 24.41 34.70 30.54
C ARG A 64 24.01 35.83 31.47
N THR A 65 24.35 35.71 32.73
CA THR A 65 24.23 36.80 33.72
C THR A 65 25.40 36.79 34.71
N THR A 66 25.61 37.92 35.37
CA THR A 66 26.45 38.00 36.56
C THR A 66 25.53 38.00 37.77
N ALA A 67 25.78 37.10 38.71
CA ALA A 67 25.00 36.99 39.93
C ALA A 67 25.89 37.31 41.13
N SER A 68 25.30 38.00 42.10
CA SER A 68 25.90 38.21 43.42
C SER A 68 24.99 37.57 44.44
N CYS A 69 25.54 36.69 45.28
CA CYS A 69 24.78 36.13 46.38
C CYS A 69 24.67 37.20 47.47
N VAL A 70 23.57 37.96 47.48
CA VAL A 70 23.28 38.95 48.53
C VAL A 70 22.51 38.30 49.69
N SER A 71 21.83 37.16 49.46
CA SER A 71 21.08 36.47 50.52
C SER A 71 22.01 35.68 51.46
N HIS A 72 21.48 35.43 52.67
CA HIS A 72 22.11 34.57 53.67
C HIS A 72 22.03 33.08 53.32
N ASP A 73 21.41 32.74 52.19
CA ASP A 73 21.25 31.35 51.78
C ASP A 73 22.61 30.78 51.33
N LEU A 74 22.92 29.60 51.85
CA LEU A 74 24.13 28.85 51.51
C LEU A 74 24.01 28.18 50.13
N GLU A 75 22.79 28.02 49.63
CA GLU A 75 22.44 27.39 48.36
C GLU A 75 21.67 28.39 47.49
N VAL A 76 22.09 28.53 46.23
CA VAL A 76 21.38 29.34 45.22
C VAL A 76 21.02 28.43 44.05
N ARG A 77 19.73 28.34 43.73
CA ARG A 77 19.26 27.54 42.60
C ARG A 77 19.37 28.34 41.30
N ALA A 78 19.76 27.69 40.21
CA ALA A 78 19.86 28.34 38.91
C ALA A 78 18.54 28.95 38.45
N SER A 79 17.40 28.33 38.79
CA SER A 79 16.06 28.85 38.50
C SER A 79 15.66 30.10 39.30
N GLU A 80 16.37 30.43 40.38
CA GLU A 80 16.14 31.62 41.22
C GLU A 80 16.95 32.84 40.75
N ILE A 81 17.97 32.64 39.92
CA ILE A 81 18.82 33.73 39.42
C ILE A 81 18.04 34.56 38.40
N GLN A 82 17.61 35.76 38.83
CA GLN A 82 16.79 36.67 38.03
C GLN A 82 17.44 37.00 36.67
N GLY A 83 16.64 36.99 35.60
CA GLY A 83 17.07 37.28 34.23
C GLY A 83 17.83 36.15 33.53
N PHE A 84 18.52 35.27 34.27
CA PHE A 84 19.03 34.00 33.74
C PHE A 84 17.91 32.97 33.65
N SER A 85 17.17 32.76 34.74
CA SER A 85 16.11 31.75 34.79
C SER A 85 15.00 31.99 33.78
N THR A 86 14.53 33.22 33.60
CA THR A 86 13.49 33.56 32.60
C THR A 86 13.93 33.20 31.18
N ARG A 87 15.15 33.59 30.79
CA ARG A 87 15.67 33.31 29.43
C ARG A 87 15.98 31.84 29.24
N CYS A 88 16.48 31.16 30.27
CA CYS A 88 16.73 29.72 30.21
C CYS A 88 15.43 28.91 30.14
N LYS A 89 14.38 29.32 30.86
CA LYS A 89 13.04 28.70 30.77
C LYS A 89 12.46 28.86 29.38
N GLN A 90 12.49 30.07 28.80
CA GLN A 90 12.05 30.28 27.42
C GLN A 90 12.82 29.38 26.44
N TRP A 91 14.15 29.33 26.56
CA TRP A 91 14.97 28.47 25.70
C TRP A 91 14.64 26.98 25.86
N LEU A 92 14.38 26.53 27.10
CA LEU A 92 13.98 25.14 27.39
C LEU A 92 12.59 24.82 26.82
N GLU A 93 11.65 25.76 26.89
CA GLU A 93 10.31 25.63 26.30
C GLU A 93 10.39 25.55 24.78
N ASP A 94 11.11 26.49 24.14
CA ASP A 94 11.35 26.49 22.69
C ASP A 94 12.01 25.18 22.23
N GLU A 95 12.95 24.67 23.03
CA GLU A 95 13.63 23.41 22.78
C GLU A 95 12.68 22.21 22.84
N GLN A 96 11.88 22.13 23.89
CA GLN A 96 10.89 21.06 24.05
C GLN A 96 9.81 21.13 22.98
N ASP A 97 9.38 22.32 22.58
CA ASP A 97 8.45 22.52 21.46
C ASP A 97 9.05 22.06 20.14
N ALA A 98 10.31 22.40 19.86
CA ALA A 98 11.01 21.95 18.65
C ALA A 98 11.09 20.42 18.60
N SER A 99 11.44 19.77 19.71
CA SER A 99 11.47 18.31 19.80
C SER A 99 10.09 17.66 19.68
N ARG A 100 9.06 18.18 20.35
CA ARG A 100 7.67 17.67 20.23
C ARG A 100 7.17 17.75 18.80
N ASN A 101 7.43 18.87 18.13
CA ASN A 101 7.05 19.06 16.73
C ASN A 101 7.74 18.03 15.82
N GLU A 102 9.03 17.78 16.01
CA GLU A 102 9.77 16.78 15.23
C GLU A 102 9.30 15.35 15.52
N GLU A 103 9.01 15.02 16.78
CA GLU A 103 8.49 13.71 17.18
C GLU A 103 7.10 13.45 16.58
N GLU A 104 6.24 14.46 16.56
CA GLU A 104 4.93 14.40 15.91
C GLU A 104 5.07 14.17 14.39
N GLU A 105 6.01 14.85 13.75
CA GLU A 105 6.29 14.66 12.32
C GLU A 105 6.92 13.31 12.01
N ALA A 106 7.84 12.85 12.84
CA ALA A 106 8.40 11.52 12.76
C ALA A 106 7.31 10.45 12.89
N TRP A 107 6.38 10.63 13.83
CA TRP A 107 5.22 9.76 14.01
C TRP A 107 4.30 9.78 12.78
N ARG A 108 3.99 10.96 12.24
CA ARG A 108 3.22 11.09 10.98
C ARG A 108 3.90 10.36 9.83
N ARG A 109 5.22 10.53 9.67
CA ARG A 109 6.02 9.81 8.66
C ARG A 109 5.96 8.30 8.87
N ALA A 110 6.04 7.82 10.12
CA ALA A 110 5.93 6.41 10.45
C ALA A 110 4.55 5.84 10.10
N ILE A 111 3.46 6.57 10.38
CA ILE A 111 2.10 6.18 9.99
C ILE A 111 1.95 6.10 8.47
N LEU A 112 2.41 7.11 7.74
CA LEU A 112 2.36 7.10 6.28
C LEU A 112 3.13 5.91 5.69
N ARG A 113 4.30 5.59 6.27
CA ARG A 113 5.07 4.37 5.92
C ARG A 113 4.28 3.10 6.22
N GLN A 114 3.61 3.01 7.37
CA GLN A 114 2.83 1.82 7.74
C GLN A 114 1.58 1.65 6.84
N GLN A 115 0.88 2.75 6.53
CA GLN A 115 -0.24 2.77 5.60
C GLN A 115 0.18 2.29 4.21
N LYS A 116 1.39 2.69 3.75
CA LYS A 116 1.98 2.21 2.50
C LYS A 116 2.22 0.69 2.51
N VAL A 117 2.90 0.17 3.53
CA VAL A 117 3.15 -1.28 3.65
C VAL A 117 1.83 -2.07 3.67
N ARG A 118 0.78 -1.53 4.29
CA ARG A 118 -0.56 -2.15 4.27
C ARG A 118 -1.21 -2.07 2.89
N ALA A 119 -1.09 -0.95 2.17
CA ALA A 119 -1.61 -0.79 0.82
C ALA A 119 -0.93 -1.76 -0.16
N ASP A 120 0.40 -1.88 -0.11
CA ASP A 120 1.18 -2.77 -0.98
C ASP A 120 0.82 -4.25 -0.71
N LYS A 121 0.67 -4.64 0.57
CA LYS A 121 0.20 -5.98 0.95
C LYS A 121 -1.22 -6.25 0.47
N ARG A 122 -2.12 -5.25 0.46
CA ARG A 122 -3.49 -5.41 -0.06
C ARG A 122 -3.50 -5.63 -1.57
N VAL A 123 -2.71 -4.86 -2.32
CA VAL A 123 -2.58 -5.04 -3.77
C VAL A 123 -2.03 -6.43 -4.08
N GLY A 124 -0.99 -6.87 -3.36
CA GLY A 124 -0.45 -8.22 -3.47
C GLY A 124 -1.48 -9.30 -3.13
N PHE A 125 -2.24 -9.13 -2.05
CA PHE A 125 -3.30 -10.08 -1.66
C PHE A 125 -4.41 -10.20 -2.70
N VAL A 126 -4.92 -9.07 -3.22
CA VAL A 126 -5.95 -9.07 -4.27
C VAL A 126 -5.41 -9.75 -5.53
N PHE A 127 -4.17 -9.46 -5.92
CA PHE A 127 -3.52 -10.11 -7.06
C PHE A 127 -3.42 -11.63 -6.88
N TRP A 128 -2.97 -12.11 -5.72
CA TRP A 128 -2.90 -13.54 -5.42
C TRP A 128 -4.27 -14.20 -5.34
N ALA A 129 -5.27 -13.53 -4.77
CA ALA A 129 -6.64 -14.03 -4.75
C ALA A 129 -7.21 -14.19 -6.17
N VAL A 130 -6.94 -13.23 -7.07
CA VAL A 130 -7.32 -13.32 -8.48
C VAL A 130 -6.62 -14.50 -9.17
N ILE A 131 -5.30 -14.66 -8.98
CA ILE A 131 -4.55 -15.80 -9.55
C ILE A 131 -5.11 -17.13 -9.04
N LEU A 132 -5.33 -17.25 -7.72
CA LEU A 132 -5.83 -18.48 -7.11
C LEU A 132 -7.24 -18.81 -7.63
N GLY A 133 -8.10 -17.80 -7.79
CA GLY A 133 -9.42 -17.97 -8.40
C GLY A 133 -9.34 -18.51 -9.83
N HIS A 134 -8.42 -17.99 -10.65
CA HIS A 134 -8.24 -18.46 -12.03
C HIS A 134 -7.65 -19.87 -12.09
N VAL A 135 -6.65 -20.19 -11.27
CA VAL A 135 -6.09 -21.55 -11.19
C VAL A 135 -7.18 -22.55 -10.78
N THR A 136 -8.01 -22.20 -9.80
CA THR A 136 -9.14 -23.02 -9.36
C THR A 136 -10.13 -23.26 -10.50
N ILE A 137 -10.53 -22.22 -11.23
CA ILE A 137 -11.43 -22.34 -12.39
C ILE A 137 -10.79 -23.23 -13.47
N TYR A 138 -9.51 -23.05 -13.78
CA TYR A 138 -8.80 -23.83 -14.79
C TYR A 138 -8.75 -25.31 -14.41
N VAL A 139 -8.44 -25.63 -13.14
CA VAL A 139 -8.43 -27.01 -12.61
C VAL A 139 -9.82 -27.64 -12.70
N ILE A 140 -10.89 -26.90 -12.40
CA ILE A 140 -12.27 -27.38 -12.54
C ILE A 140 -12.61 -27.67 -14.02
N LEU A 141 -12.26 -26.75 -14.92
CA LEU A 141 -12.54 -26.90 -16.35
C LEU A 141 -11.70 -28.01 -17.02
N PHE A 142 -10.47 -28.23 -16.56
CA PHE A 142 -9.60 -29.28 -17.08
C PHE A 142 -10.09 -30.67 -16.63
N ASN A 143 -10.43 -30.83 -15.35
CA ASN A 143 -10.94 -32.11 -14.84
C ASN A 143 -12.32 -32.49 -15.41
N THR A 144 -13.13 -31.52 -15.82
CA THR A 144 -14.43 -31.81 -16.46
C THR A 144 -14.32 -32.21 -17.93
N ARG A 145 -13.16 -31.99 -18.59
CA ARG A 145 -12.94 -32.36 -20.00
C ARG A 145 -12.52 -33.81 -20.23
N GLU A 146 -12.05 -34.52 -19.21
CA GLU A 146 -11.66 -35.93 -19.33
C GLU A 146 -12.76 -36.93 -18.97
N LEU A 147 -14.04 -36.52 -18.97
CA LEU A 147 -15.13 -37.50 -18.99
C LEU A 147 -15.16 -38.17 -20.38
N PRO A 148 -14.83 -39.48 -20.50
CA PRO A 148 -14.71 -40.13 -21.79
C PRO A 148 -16.07 -40.16 -22.48
N SER A 149 -16.18 -39.52 -23.64
CA SER A 149 -17.38 -39.53 -24.48
C SER A 149 -17.62 -40.88 -25.20
N GLN A 150 -17.02 -41.98 -24.73
CA GLN A 150 -17.02 -43.28 -25.44
C GLN A 150 -17.82 -44.42 -24.79
N SER A 151 -18.67 -44.16 -23.79
CA SER A 151 -19.47 -45.24 -23.16
C SER A 151 -20.95 -44.93 -22.95
N LEU A 152 -21.58 -44.17 -23.86
CA LEU A 152 -23.02 -43.87 -23.82
C LEU A 152 -23.90 -44.67 -24.81
N LEU A 153 -23.38 -45.77 -25.39
CA LEU A 153 -24.18 -46.61 -26.30
C LEU A 153 -24.28 -48.10 -25.96
N ALA A 154 -23.84 -48.56 -24.78
CA ALA A 154 -24.14 -49.92 -24.35
C ALA A 154 -24.08 -50.06 -22.83
N TYR A 155 -25.24 -50.12 -22.16
CA TYR A 155 -25.63 -51.15 -21.18
C TYR A 155 -26.81 -50.66 -20.33
N ASN A 156 -27.92 -51.41 -20.37
CA ASN A 156 -29.03 -51.34 -19.43
C ASN A 156 -28.68 -52.22 -18.22
N GLU A 157 -28.20 -51.63 -17.12
CA GLU A 157 -28.31 -52.18 -15.76
C GLU A 157 -28.37 -51.03 -14.73
N PRO A 158 -28.97 -51.24 -13.54
CA PRO A 158 -29.25 -50.17 -12.59
C PRO A 158 -28.00 -49.77 -11.80
N TRP A 159 -27.68 -48.48 -11.80
CA TRP A 159 -26.46 -47.91 -11.25
C TRP A 159 -26.48 -47.76 -9.72
N GLU A 160 -25.35 -48.10 -9.09
CA GLU A 160 -25.02 -48.07 -7.66
C GLU A 160 -24.75 -46.64 -7.08
N PRO A 161 -24.60 -46.49 -5.74
CA PRO A 161 -24.64 -45.20 -5.01
C PRO A 161 -23.47 -44.22 -5.26
N GLU A 162 -22.39 -44.62 -5.93
CA GLU A 162 -21.15 -43.82 -5.99
C GLU A 162 -21.29 -42.53 -6.82
N TYR A 163 -22.19 -42.49 -7.83
CA TYR A 163 -22.43 -41.29 -8.64
C TYR A 163 -23.20 -40.18 -7.90
N ARG A 164 -23.95 -40.52 -6.83
CA ARG A 164 -24.58 -39.51 -5.96
C ARG A 164 -23.52 -38.69 -5.23
N SER A 165 -22.43 -39.32 -4.80
CA SER A 165 -21.36 -38.67 -4.04
C SER A 165 -20.62 -37.59 -4.85
N PHE A 166 -20.43 -37.81 -6.17
CA PHE A 166 -19.77 -36.84 -7.04
C PHE A 166 -20.66 -35.64 -7.37
N GLY A 167 -21.96 -35.87 -7.59
CA GLY A 167 -22.95 -34.80 -7.74
C GLY A 167 -23.08 -33.95 -6.48
N GLU A 168 -23.11 -34.58 -5.31
CA GLU A 168 -23.11 -33.90 -4.01
C GLU A 168 -21.79 -33.13 -3.78
N ALA A 169 -20.63 -33.68 -4.15
CA ALA A 169 -19.35 -32.99 -4.06
C ALA A 169 -19.28 -31.75 -4.97
N CYS A 170 -19.80 -31.83 -6.20
CA CYS A 170 -19.92 -30.68 -7.11
C CYS A 170 -20.89 -29.61 -6.56
N GLN A 171 -21.99 -30.01 -5.92
CA GLN A 171 -22.93 -29.09 -5.26
C GLN A 171 -22.28 -28.38 -4.07
N VAL A 172 -21.55 -29.11 -3.22
CA VAL A 172 -20.83 -28.53 -2.08
C VAL A 172 -19.74 -27.56 -2.57
N ALA A 173 -19.01 -27.90 -3.62
CA ALA A 173 -18.00 -27.01 -4.21
C ALA A 173 -18.61 -25.74 -4.84
N ALA A 174 -19.70 -25.86 -5.58
CA ALA A 174 -20.40 -24.71 -6.17
C ALA A 174 -21.02 -23.80 -5.09
N ALA A 175 -21.62 -24.38 -4.05
CA ALA A 175 -22.17 -23.63 -2.91
C ALA A 175 -21.06 -22.95 -2.10
N ALA A 176 -19.91 -23.61 -1.92
CA ALA A 176 -18.76 -23.02 -1.25
C ALA A 176 -18.16 -21.85 -2.05
N LEU A 177 -18.03 -21.99 -3.38
CA LEU A 177 -17.56 -20.90 -4.26
C LEU A 177 -18.53 -19.72 -4.29
N GLY A 178 -19.84 -19.97 -4.36
CA GLY A 178 -20.86 -18.92 -4.29
C GLY A 178 -20.86 -18.20 -2.95
N SER A 179 -20.71 -18.94 -1.84
CA SER A 179 -20.62 -18.36 -0.49
C SER A 179 -19.34 -17.55 -0.30
N PHE A 180 -18.21 -18.01 -0.86
CA PHE A 180 -16.94 -17.29 -0.81
C PHE A 180 -16.98 -16.01 -1.64
N ALA A 181 -17.58 -16.05 -2.83
CA ALA A 181 -17.78 -14.87 -3.67
C ALA A 181 -18.71 -13.84 -2.99
N LEU A 182 -19.80 -14.29 -2.36
CA LEU A 182 -20.72 -13.43 -1.62
C LEU A 182 -20.04 -12.80 -0.39
N PHE A 183 -19.29 -13.60 0.39
CA PHE A 183 -18.55 -13.11 1.55
C PHE A 183 -17.47 -12.09 1.16
N PHE A 184 -16.78 -12.32 0.04
CA PHE A 184 -15.80 -11.40 -0.52
C PHE A 184 -16.46 -10.09 -0.98
N CYS A 185 -17.58 -10.17 -1.70
CA CYS A 185 -18.35 -9.01 -2.14
C CYS A 185 -18.89 -8.17 -0.96
N ILE A 186 -19.42 -8.81 0.09
CA ILE A 186 -19.89 -8.15 1.31
C ILE A 186 -18.71 -7.48 2.06
N SER A 187 -17.59 -8.19 2.21
CA SER A 187 -16.37 -7.66 2.86
C SER A 187 -15.75 -6.48 2.10
N CYS A 188 -15.92 -6.42 0.78
CA CYS A 188 -15.52 -5.29 -0.05
C CYS A 188 -16.51 -4.12 0.02
N ALA A 189 -17.82 -4.38 0.06
CA ALA A 189 -18.87 -3.36 0.13
C ALA A 189 -18.83 -2.56 1.44
N ASP A 190 -18.41 -3.18 2.54
CA ASP A 190 -18.24 -2.51 3.84
C ASP A 190 -17.15 -1.42 3.86
N ARG A 191 -16.35 -1.29 2.79
CA ARG A 191 -15.19 -0.39 2.73
C ARG A 191 -15.24 0.68 1.64
N VAL A 192 -16.36 0.79 0.92
CA VAL A 192 -16.63 1.88 -0.03
C VAL A 192 -17.32 3.04 0.71
N VAL A 193 -17.03 4.27 0.27
CA VAL A 193 -17.57 5.55 0.79
C VAL A 193 -19.08 5.40 1.10
N PRO A 194 -19.58 5.88 2.27
CA PRO A 194 -20.93 5.59 2.75
C PRO A 194 -22.06 5.84 1.75
N SER A 195 -21.90 6.81 0.83
CA SER A 195 -22.89 7.16 -0.17
C SER A 195 -23.17 6.09 -1.23
N TRP A 196 -22.28 5.10 -1.41
CA TRP A 196 -22.43 4.05 -2.44
C TRP A 196 -22.88 2.70 -1.87
N ARG A 197 -22.97 2.57 -0.54
CA ARG A 197 -23.27 1.29 0.14
C ARG A 197 -24.63 0.71 -0.23
N ALA A 198 -25.67 1.54 -0.30
CA ALA A 198 -27.03 1.07 -0.56
C ALA A 198 -27.19 0.56 -1.99
N GLU A 199 -26.65 1.30 -2.97
CA GLU A 199 -26.76 0.95 -4.40
C GLU A 199 -25.93 -0.28 -4.75
N LEU A 200 -24.70 -0.39 -4.22
CA LEU A 200 -23.84 -1.54 -4.47
C LEU A 200 -24.38 -2.82 -3.79
N SER A 201 -24.89 -2.71 -2.57
CA SER A 201 -25.52 -3.85 -1.87
C SER A 201 -26.78 -4.33 -2.59
N ALA A 202 -27.60 -3.42 -3.13
CA ALA A 202 -28.79 -3.77 -3.90
C ALA A 202 -28.42 -4.44 -5.23
N ALA A 203 -27.41 -3.94 -5.94
CA ALA A 203 -26.93 -4.52 -7.19
C ALA A 203 -26.35 -5.94 -7.00
N ILE A 204 -25.55 -6.14 -5.95
CA ILE A 204 -24.98 -7.45 -5.59
C ILE A 204 -26.09 -8.43 -5.16
N GLY A 205 -27.06 -7.97 -4.37
CA GLY A 205 -28.23 -8.76 -3.98
C GLY A 205 -29.06 -9.22 -5.19
N CYS A 206 -29.34 -8.31 -6.14
CA CYS A 206 -30.04 -8.63 -7.38
C CYS A 206 -29.26 -9.62 -8.26
N ALA A 207 -27.95 -9.44 -8.44
CA ALA A 207 -27.13 -10.34 -9.24
C ALA A 207 -27.07 -11.75 -8.64
N SER A 208 -26.93 -11.85 -7.32
CA SER A 208 -26.94 -13.14 -6.60
C SER A 208 -28.30 -13.83 -6.71
N PHE A 209 -29.40 -13.08 -6.59
CA PHE A 209 -30.76 -13.62 -6.73
C PHE A 209 -31.03 -14.14 -8.14
N ILE A 210 -30.63 -13.38 -9.18
CA ILE A 210 -30.78 -13.79 -10.58
C ILE A 210 -29.98 -15.09 -10.86
N PHE A 211 -28.76 -15.18 -10.33
CA PHE A 211 -27.94 -16.39 -10.47
C PHE A 211 -28.57 -17.60 -9.78
N GLN A 212 -29.04 -17.45 -8.53
CA GLN A 212 -29.71 -18.52 -7.80
C GLN A 212 -31.01 -18.97 -8.50
N CYS A 213 -31.83 -18.04 -8.99
CA CYS A 213 -33.02 -18.36 -9.76
C CYS A 213 -32.69 -19.07 -11.09
N GLY A 214 -31.62 -18.66 -11.77
CA GLY A 214 -31.14 -19.31 -12.99
C GLY A 214 -30.70 -20.77 -12.76
N CYS A 215 -29.97 -21.02 -11.66
CA CYS A 215 -29.58 -22.38 -11.26
C CYS A 215 -30.78 -23.26 -10.88
N ILE A 216 -31.77 -22.69 -10.17
CA ILE A 216 -33.00 -23.41 -9.80
C ILE A 216 -33.86 -23.71 -11.04
N ALA A 217 -34.01 -22.75 -11.96
CA ALA A 217 -34.75 -22.95 -13.21
C ALA A 217 -34.07 -23.99 -14.13
N ALA A 218 -32.75 -23.97 -14.22
CA ALA A 218 -31.99 -24.99 -14.96
C ALA A 218 -32.14 -26.38 -14.34
N PHE A 219 -32.25 -26.47 -13.01
CA PHE A 219 -32.47 -27.74 -12.30
C PHE A 219 -33.88 -28.31 -12.54
N PHE A 220 -34.92 -27.47 -12.53
CA PHE A 220 -36.28 -27.93 -12.86
C PHE A 220 -36.44 -28.28 -14.34
N HIS A 221 -35.68 -27.64 -15.24
CA HIS A 221 -35.74 -27.99 -16.66
C HIS A 221 -35.05 -29.32 -17.00
N PHE A 222 -34.18 -29.83 -16.13
CA PHE A 222 -33.40 -31.05 -16.34
C PHE A 222 -33.94 -32.30 -15.63
N ARG A 223 -35.06 -32.20 -14.90
CA ARG A 223 -35.62 -33.31 -14.12
C ARG A 223 -37.03 -33.67 -14.61
N GLU A 224 -37.09 -34.65 -15.50
CA GLU A 224 -38.24 -35.51 -15.84
C GLU A 224 -39.61 -34.85 -16.11
N ASP A 225 -39.88 -34.38 -17.34
CA ASP A 225 -41.28 -34.28 -17.83
C ASP A 225 -41.50 -34.30 -19.36
N LEU A 226 -40.46 -34.43 -20.19
CA LEU A 226 -40.65 -34.53 -21.65
C LEU A 226 -40.89 -35.97 -22.16
N LEU A 227 -40.44 -37.00 -21.43
CA LEU A 227 -40.53 -38.40 -21.90
C LEU A 227 -41.92 -39.03 -21.68
N HIS A 228 -42.67 -38.62 -20.64
CA HIS A 228 -43.98 -39.21 -20.33
C HIS A 228 -45.11 -38.69 -21.24
N VAL A 229 -45.02 -37.45 -21.73
CA VAL A 229 -46.00 -36.88 -22.66
C VAL A 229 -45.84 -37.46 -24.07
N CYS A 230 -44.60 -37.75 -24.51
CA CYS A 230 -44.34 -38.41 -25.80
C CYS A 230 -44.68 -39.92 -25.78
N ALA A 231 -44.44 -40.62 -24.67
CA ALA A 231 -44.77 -42.04 -24.54
C ALA A 231 -46.29 -42.31 -24.48
N ALA A 232 -47.07 -41.44 -23.84
CA ALA A 232 -48.53 -41.55 -23.79
C ALA A 232 -49.18 -41.36 -25.18
N GLY A 233 -48.69 -40.39 -25.97
CA GLY A 233 -49.18 -40.15 -27.33
C GLY A 233 -48.88 -41.30 -28.30
N VAL A 234 -47.69 -41.91 -28.20
CA VAL A 234 -47.31 -43.06 -29.04
C VAL A 234 -48.09 -44.32 -28.67
N THR A 235 -48.38 -44.54 -27.39
CA THR A 235 -49.12 -45.72 -26.92
C THR A 235 -50.59 -45.68 -27.33
N VAL A 236 -51.25 -44.51 -27.24
CA VAL A 236 -52.64 -44.32 -27.68
C VAL A 236 -52.76 -44.44 -29.21
N GLY A 237 -51.81 -43.88 -29.96
CA GLY A 237 -51.76 -44.04 -31.43
C GLY A 237 -51.49 -45.47 -31.90
N TRP A 238 -50.67 -46.23 -31.15
CA TRP A 238 -50.38 -47.64 -31.43
C TRP A 238 -51.58 -48.55 -31.15
N ILE A 239 -52.29 -48.36 -30.03
CA ILE A 239 -53.51 -49.11 -29.71
C ILE A 239 -54.62 -48.82 -30.74
N ALA A 240 -54.81 -47.56 -31.14
CA ALA A 240 -55.80 -47.19 -32.15
C ALA A 240 -55.51 -47.84 -33.53
N ARG A 241 -54.24 -47.88 -33.96
CA ARG A 241 -53.84 -48.59 -35.19
C ARG A 241 -54.02 -50.11 -35.09
N HIS A 242 -53.72 -50.72 -33.94
CA HIS A 242 -53.86 -52.16 -33.76
C HIS A 242 -55.32 -52.61 -33.71
N VAL A 243 -56.19 -51.83 -33.05
CA VAL A 243 -57.63 -52.10 -33.03
C VAL A 243 -58.23 -51.94 -34.43
N HIS A 244 -57.88 -50.86 -35.16
CA HIS A 244 -58.37 -50.65 -36.53
C HIS A 244 -57.86 -51.73 -37.51
N SER A 245 -56.59 -52.12 -37.42
CA SER A 245 -55.99 -53.18 -38.26
C SER A 245 -56.71 -54.52 -38.05
N ARG A 246 -56.99 -54.91 -36.81
CA ARG A 246 -57.64 -56.18 -36.51
C ARG A 246 -59.14 -56.17 -36.84
N PHE A 247 -59.81 -55.03 -36.68
CA PHE A 247 -61.22 -54.89 -37.06
C PHE A 247 -61.40 -54.92 -38.59
N SER A 248 -60.51 -54.25 -39.34
CA SER A 248 -60.51 -54.30 -40.80
C SER A 248 -60.14 -55.69 -41.34
N ALA A 249 -59.17 -56.37 -40.74
CA ALA A 249 -58.81 -57.74 -41.13
C ALA A 249 -59.95 -58.74 -40.84
N ALA A 250 -60.64 -58.59 -39.71
CA ALA A 250 -61.80 -59.42 -39.38
C ALA A 250 -62.97 -59.19 -40.35
N LEU A 251 -63.25 -57.94 -40.73
CA LEU A 251 -64.26 -57.60 -41.72
C LEU A 251 -63.91 -58.17 -43.10
N VAL A 252 -62.67 -58.01 -43.57
CA VAL A 252 -62.21 -58.60 -44.84
C VAL A 252 -62.30 -60.12 -44.81
N ALA A 253 -61.92 -60.76 -43.68
CA ALA A 253 -62.02 -62.20 -43.53
C ALA A 253 -63.47 -62.68 -43.54
N ILE A 254 -64.40 -61.97 -42.89
CA ILE A 254 -65.84 -62.29 -42.92
C ILE A 254 -66.40 -62.12 -44.33
N THR A 255 -66.07 -61.02 -45.02
CA THR A 255 -66.49 -60.80 -46.42
C THR A 255 -65.91 -61.85 -47.36
N PHE A 256 -64.66 -62.28 -47.15
CA PHE A 256 -64.01 -63.33 -47.94
C PHE A 256 -64.62 -64.71 -47.67
N CYS A 257 -64.97 -65.02 -46.41
CA CYS A 257 -65.69 -66.24 -46.04
C CYS A 257 -67.10 -66.28 -46.64
N ILE A 258 -67.83 -65.16 -46.62
CA ILE A 258 -69.15 -65.04 -47.28
C ILE A 258 -68.99 -65.20 -48.80
N TYR A 259 -67.96 -64.62 -49.40
CA TYR A 259 -67.67 -64.74 -50.83
C TYR A 259 -67.32 -66.18 -51.22
N ILE A 260 -66.50 -66.89 -50.44
CA ILE A 260 -66.17 -68.31 -50.67
C ILE A 260 -67.40 -69.20 -50.45
N ALA A 261 -68.21 -68.94 -49.43
CA ALA A 261 -69.45 -69.67 -49.19
C ALA A 261 -70.40 -69.53 -50.39
N PHE A 262 -70.55 -68.31 -50.93
CA PHE A 262 -71.33 -68.07 -52.15
C PHE A 262 -70.70 -68.72 -53.40
N TRP A 263 -69.38 -68.70 -53.55
CA TRP A 263 -68.68 -69.31 -54.67
C TRP A 263 -68.78 -70.84 -54.67
N SER A 264 -68.71 -71.46 -53.49
CA SER A 264 -68.78 -72.91 -53.31
C SER A 264 -70.19 -73.48 -53.49
N MET A 265 -71.22 -72.69 -53.19
CA MET A 265 -72.63 -73.03 -53.45
C MET A 265 -73.05 -72.80 -54.91
N ALA A 266 -72.24 -72.09 -55.71
CA ALA A 266 -72.51 -71.77 -57.10
C ALA A 266 -71.80 -72.72 -58.10
N ARG A 267 -72.02 -74.03 -57.98
CA ARG A 267 -71.95 -75.02 -59.08
C ARG A 267 -73.09 -76.01 -58.86
N PRO A 268 -73.92 -76.40 -59.85
CA PRO A 268 -73.44 -76.88 -61.13
C PRO A 268 -74.34 -76.51 -62.35
N SER A 269 -73.72 -76.58 -63.53
CA SER A 269 -74.32 -76.79 -64.86
C SER A 269 -75.85 -76.93 -64.95
N PHE A 270 -76.55 -75.84 -65.25
CA PHE A 270 -76.96 -75.57 -66.63
C PHE A 270 -77.10 -74.08 -66.85
N ALA A 271 -76.99 -73.68 -68.12
CA ALA A 271 -77.45 -72.41 -68.63
C ALA A 271 -78.68 -71.86 -67.88
N PHE A 272 -78.61 -70.55 -67.57
CA PHE A 272 -79.71 -69.63 -67.26
C PHE A 272 -80.70 -69.99 -66.12
N ARG A 273 -80.47 -69.41 -64.94
CA ARG A 273 -81.52 -68.72 -64.17
C ARG A 273 -81.26 -67.20 -64.22
N PRO A 274 -82.30 -66.33 -64.20
CA PRO A 274 -82.12 -64.93 -64.52
C PRO A 274 -81.41 -64.17 -63.39
N PHE A 275 -80.33 -63.48 -63.78
CA PHE A 275 -79.42 -62.57 -63.07
C PHE A 275 -80.03 -61.60 -62.02
N TRP A 276 -81.34 -61.39 -62.02
CA TRP A 276 -81.99 -60.32 -61.26
C TRP A 276 -82.05 -60.57 -59.75
N ASP A 277 -82.17 -61.81 -59.29
CA ASP A 277 -82.28 -62.10 -57.86
C ASP A 277 -80.95 -61.93 -57.11
N VAL A 278 -79.83 -62.23 -57.77
CA VAL A 278 -78.47 -62.05 -57.20
C VAL A 278 -78.11 -60.56 -57.09
N PHE A 279 -78.57 -59.74 -58.03
CA PHE A 279 -78.27 -58.31 -58.04
C PHE A 279 -79.00 -57.56 -56.90
N ARG A 280 -80.24 -57.95 -56.59
CA ARG A 280 -81.04 -57.33 -55.52
C ARG A 280 -80.42 -57.55 -54.14
N GLU A 281 -79.99 -58.77 -53.84
CA GLU A 281 -79.33 -59.12 -52.56
C GLU A 281 -78.01 -58.35 -52.39
N SER A 282 -77.22 -58.23 -53.47
CA SER A 282 -75.93 -57.55 -53.46
C SER A 282 -76.04 -56.04 -53.19
N ALA A 283 -77.09 -55.39 -53.71
CA ALA A 283 -77.30 -53.96 -53.53
C ALA A 283 -77.63 -53.57 -52.07
N VAL A 284 -78.36 -54.41 -51.35
CA VAL A 284 -78.73 -54.16 -49.93
C VAL A 284 -77.50 -54.19 -49.03
N CYS A 285 -76.60 -55.16 -49.24
CA CYS A 285 -75.35 -55.27 -48.47
C CYS A 285 -74.40 -54.07 -48.68
N LEU A 286 -74.34 -53.54 -49.91
CA LEU A 286 -73.57 -52.34 -50.23
C LEU A 286 -74.12 -51.09 -49.53
N GLY A 287 -75.45 -50.94 -49.48
CA GLY A 287 -76.10 -49.82 -48.81
C GLY A 287 -75.80 -49.76 -47.31
N ILE A 288 -75.86 -50.89 -46.61
CA ILE A 288 -75.58 -50.97 -45.16
C ILE A 288 -74.10 -50.66 -44.87
N SER A 289 -73.19 -51.15 -45.72
CA SER A 289 -71.75 -50.92 -45.54
C SER A 289 -71.37 -49.44 -45.69
N ALA A 290 -72.00 -48.72 -46.62
CA ALA A 290 -71.74 -47.29 -46.82
C ALA A 290 -72.19 -46.43 -45.62
N LEU A 291 -73.30 -46.78 -44.97
CA LEU A 291 -73.82 -46.03 -43.83
C LEU A 291 -72.87 -46.09 -42.61
N PHE A 292 -72.32 -47.27 -42.30
CA PHE A 292 -71.36 -47.44 -41.20
C PHE A 292 -70.04 -46.69 -41.43
N PHE A 293 -69.60 -46.58 -42.69
CA PHE A 293 -68.40 -45.82 -43.04
C PHE A 293 -68.56 -44.33 -42.73
N PHE A 294 -69.71 -43.73 -43.08
CA PHE A 294 -69.94 -42.30 -42.86
C PHE A 294 -70.01 -41.92 -41.38
N ILE A 295 -70.65 -42.74 -40.54
CA ILE A 295 -70.74 -42.48 -39.09
C ILE A 295 -69.35 -42.56 -38.44
N SER A 296 -68.52 -43.52 -38.88
CA SER A 296 -67.15 -43.66 -38.35
C SER A 296 -66.24 -42.50 -38.75
N TRP A 297 -66.47 -41.91 -39.93
CA TRP A 297 -65.66 -40.79 -40.43
C TRP A 297 -65.90 -39.48 -39.69
N SER A 298 -67.14 -39.19 -39.25
CA SER A 298 -67.44 -37.92 -38.56
C SER A 298 -66.83 -37.82 -37.17
N GLU A 299 -66.75 -38.93 -36.43
CA GLU A 299 -66.15 -38.98 -35.08
C GLU A 299 -64.62 -38.82 -35.09
N LEU A 300 -63.95 -39.25 -36.17
CA LEU A 300 -62.50 -39.12 -36.30
C LEU A 300 -62.08 -37.65 -36.56
N GLY A 301 -62.94 -36.86 -37.21
CA GLY A 301 -62.65 -35.47 -37.56
C GLY A 301 -62.58 -34.54 -36.35
N SER A 302 -63.46 -34.71 -35.36
CA SER A 302 -63.58 -33.82 -34.20
C SER A 302 -62.44 -33.98 -33.19
N THR A 303 -61.92 -35.20 -33.04
CA THR A 303 -60.80 -35.51 -32.13
C THR A 303 -59.46 -34.98 -32.64
N LEU A 304 -59.25 -34.99 -33.96
CA LEU A 304 -58.02 -34.47 -34.57
C LEU A 304 -57.88 -32.95 -34.40
N THR A 305 -58.96 -32.17 -34.51
CA THR A 305 -58.92 -30.70 -34.37
C THR A 305 -58.54 -30.25 -32.96
N GLY A 306 -59.05 -30.92 -31.92
CA GLY A 306 -58.70 -30.59 -30.53
C GLY A 306 -57.22 -30.84 -30.20
N PHE A 307 -56.63 -31.88 -30.77
CA PHE A 307 -55.21 -32.20 -30.59
C PHE A 307 -54.28 -31.12 -31.16
N TRP A 308 -54.59 -30.61 -32.36
CA TRP A 308 -53.77 -29.57 -33.00
C TRP A 308 -53.78 -28.23 -32.26
N ALA A 309 -54.92 -27.86 -31.65
CA ALA A 309 -55.01 -26.63 -30.87
C ALA A 309 -54.11 -26.64 -29.62
N LEU A 310 -54.07 -27.78 -28.90
CA LEU A 310 -53.21 -27.94 -27.72
C LEU A 310 -51.72 -27.96 -28.10
N TYR A 311 -51.37 -28.62 -29.21
CA TYR A 311 -50.00 -28.63 -29.72
C TYR A 311 -49.50 -27.23 -30.09
N PHE A 312 -50.36 -26.43 -30.73
CA PHE A 312 -50.03 -25.06 -31.11
C PHE A 312 -49.80 -24.16 -29.89
N LEU A 313 -50.64 -24.28 -28.86
CA LEU A 313 -50.50 -23.49 -27.63
C LEU A 313 -49.20 -23.82 -26.86
N SER A 314 -48.85 -25.11 -26.77
CA SER A 314 -47.59 -25.57 -26.16
C SER A 314 -46.36 -25.03 -26.91
N SER A 315 -46.42 -25.01 -28.24
CA SER A 315 -45.33 -24.51 -29.08
C SER A 315 -45.08 -23.01 -28.86
N LEU A 316 -46.14 -22.21 -28.70
CA LEU A 316 -46.01 -20.77 -28.44
C LEU A 316 -45.36 -20.45 -27.09
N VAL A 317 -45.71 -21.20 -26.03
CA VAL A 317 -45.09 -21.03 -24.70
C VAL A 317 -43.60 -21.35 -24.75
N THR A 318 -43.24 -22.44 -25.43
CA THR A 318 -41.84 -22.85 -25.59
C THR A 318 -41.03 -21.81 -26.34
N LEU A 319 -41.59 -21.21 -27.40
CA LEU A 319 -40.96 -20.13 -28.17
C LEU A 319 -40.72 -18.88 -27.32
N GLY A 320 -41.68 -18.52 -26.45
CA GLY A 320 -41.54 -17.38 -25.54
C GLY A 320 -40.41 -17.54 -24.52
N ILE A 321 -40.27 -18.73 -23.93
CA ILE A 321 -39.18 -19.05 -23.00
C ILE A 321 -37.82 -18.98 -23.70
N PHE A 322 -37.73 -19.52 -24.92
CA PHE A 322 -36.50 -19.47 -25.71
C PHE A 322 -36.08 -18.04 -26.08
N ALA A 323 -37.04 -17.18 -26.45
CA ALA A 323 -36.78 -15.78 -26.75
C ALA A 323 -36.26 -15.00 -25.52
N ALA A 324 -36.84 -15.23 -24.33
CA ALA A 324 -36.38 -14.61 -23.09
C ALA A 324 -34.96 -15.04 -22.71
N TYR A 325 -34.63 -16.32 -22.90
CA TYR A 325 -33.28 -16.85 -22.69
C TYR A 325 -32.26 -16.17 -23.61
N LEU A 326 -32.55 -16.07 -24.91
CA LEU A 326 -31.66 -15.40 -25.88
C LEU A 326 -31.46 -13.91 -25.56
N ALA A 327 -32.51 -13.21 -25.11
CA ALA A 327 -32.40 -11.81 -24.69
C ALA A 327 -31.51 -11.64 -23.45
N GLY A 328 -31.58 -12.57 -22.50
CA GLY A 328 -30.70 -12.60 -21.33
C GLY A 328 -29.23 -12.85 -21.72
N VAL A 329 -28.97 -13.81 -22.60
CA VAL A 329 -27.61 -14.11 -23.10
C VAL A 329 -27.03 -12.95 -23.90
N ALA A 330 -27.83 -12.28 -24.73
CA ALA A 330 -27.41 -11.11 -25.49
C ALA A 330 -27.08 -9.93 -24.55
N SER A 331 -27.90 -9.69 -23.52
CA SER A 331 -27.67 -8.61 -22.55
C SER A 331 -26.39 -8.84 -21.72
N LEU A 332 -26.10 -10.07 -21.33
CA LEU A 332 -24.83 -10.44 -20.69
C LEU A 332 -23.65 -10.25 -21.66
N SER A 333 -23.80 -10.63 -22.92
CA SER A 333 -22.72 -10.50 -23.92
C SER A 333 -22.36 -9.04 -24.22
N PHE A 334 -23.35 -8.13 -24.25
CA PHE A 334 -23.10 -6.70 -24.47
C PHE A 334 -22.61 -5.96 -23.20
N GLY A 335 -23.09 -6.33 -22.02
CA GLY A 335 -22.62 -5.75 -20.74
C GLY A 335 -21.19 -6.13 -20.38
N PHE A 336 -20.75 -7.33 -20.79
CA PHE A 336 -19.37 -7.80 -20.58
C PHE A 336 -18.39 -7.38 -21.67
N SER A 337 -18.82 -6.77 -22.77
CA SER A 337 -17.91 -6.37 -23.88
C SER A 337 -16.71 -5.49 -23.45
N PRO A 338 -16.85 -4.43 -22.61
CA PRO A 338 -15.69 -3.68 -22.13
C PRO A 338 -14.81 -4.52 -21.19
N PHE A 339 -15.39 -5.43 -20.41
CA PHE A 339 -14.66 -6.35 -19.54
C PHE A 339 -13.92 -7.43 -20.32
N ILE A 340 -14.52 -8.01 -21.36
CA ILE A 340 -13.89 -8.96 -22.27
C ILE A 340 -12.80 -8.26 -23.07
N GLY A 341 -12.96 -7.00 -23.46
CA GLY A 341 -11.91 -6.20 -24.11
C GLY A 341 -10.70 -5.94 -23.21
N ILE A 342 -10.93 -5.62 -21.94
CA ILE A 342 -9.87 -5.50 -20.92
C ILE A 342 -9.24 -6.88 -20.66
N PHE A 343 -10.07 -7.92 -20.52
CA PHE A 343 -9.65 -9.29 -20.20
C PHE A 343 -8.87 -9.95 -21.34
N THR A 344 -9.29 -9.79 -22.60
CA THR A 344 -8.56 -10.26 -23.78
C THR A 344 -7.27 -9.48 -23.97
N ARG A 345 -7.23 -8.17 -23.69
CA ARG A 345 -5.96 -7.43 -23.61
C ARG A 345 -5.04 -7.97 -22.51
N SER A 346 -5.56 -8.32 -21.35
CA SER A 346 -4.78 -8.87 -20.24
C SER A 346 -4.29 -10.31 -20.50
N LEU A 347 -5.08 -11.15 -21.19
CA LEU A 347 -4.70 -12.53 -21.52
C LEU A 347 -3.77 -12.64 -22.72
N PHE A 348 -3.99 -11.85 -23.79
CA PHE A 348 -3.19 -11.93 -25.02
C PHE A 348 -2.01 -10.96 -25.05
N PHE A 349 -2.02 -9.91 -24.22
CA PHE A 349 -0.90 -8.98 -24.08
C PHE A 349 -0.50 -8.78 -22.60
N PRO A 350 -0.13 -9.86 -21.88
CA PRO A 350 0.22 -9.79 -20.47
C PRO A 350 1.38 -8.81 -20.20
N GLY A 351 2.28 -8.60 -21.17
CA GLY A 351 3.37 -7.62 -21.07
C GLY A 351 2.86 -6.18 -20.94
N ARG A 352 1.88 -5.76 -21.74
CA ARG A 352 1.47 -4.34 -21.82
C ARG A 352 0.59 -3.89 -20.66
N PHE A 353 -0.27 -4.78 -20.15
CA PHE A 353 -1.09 -4.49 -18.97
C PHE A 353 -0.24 -4.53 -17.68
N ARG A 354 0.73 -5.45 -17.63
CA ARG A 354 1.74 -5.49 -16.57
C ARG A 354 2.60 -4.23 -16.57
N GLU A 355 3.07 -3.79 -17.73
CA GLU A 355 3.81 -2.52 -17.87
C GLU A 355 2.98 -1.33 -17.38
N GLY A 356 1.69 -1.22 -17.72
CA GLY A 356 0.84 -0.11 -17.27
C GLY A 356 0.51 -0.14 -15.76
N LEU A 357 0.27 -1.32 -15.18
CA LEU A 357 0.07 -1.46 -13.73
C LEU A 357 1.37 -1.28 -12.95
N GLU A 358 2.50 -1.77 -13.47
CA GLU A 358 3.82 -1.53 -12.91
C GLU A 358 4.17 -0.05 -13.00
N GLU A 359 3.86 0.64 -14.10
CA GLU A 359 4.08 2.09 -14.25
C GLU A 359 3.19 2.92 -13.31
N MET A 360 1.90 2.58 -13.15
CA MET A 360 1.03 3.25 -12.16
C MET A 360 1.41 2.94 -10.71
N ALA A 361 1.83 1.70 -10.42
CA ALA A 361 2.31 1.31 -9.09
C ALA A 361 3.66 1.95 -8.80
N GLU A 362 4.58 1.98 -9.76
CA GLU A 362 5.90 2.60 -9.66
C GLU A 362 5.74 4.12 -9.54
N HIS A 363 4.86 4.77 -10.30
CA HIS A 363 4.56 6.20 -10.16
C HIS A 363 3.95 6.52 -8.78
N ASN A 364 3.02 5.70 -8.28
CA ASN A 364 2.50 5.85 -6.90
C ASN A 364 3.57 5.57 -5.84
N THR A 365 4.47 4.61 -6.09
CA THR A 365 5.54 4.25 -5.17
C THR A 365 6.63 5.32 -5.17
N LEU A 366 6.94 5.93 -6.31
CA LEU A 366 7.85 7.07 -6.49
C LEU A 366 7.29 8.33 -5.83
N ASN A 367 6.01 8.65 -6.06
CA ASN A 367 5.33 9.75 -5.37
C ASN A 367 5.29 9.55 -3.84
N LYS A 368 5.33 8.29 -3.37
CA LYS A 368 5.32 7.90 -1.95
C LYS A 368 6.67 7.38 -1.42
N THR A 369 7.75 7.47 -2.17
CA THR A 369 9.11 7.23 -1.66
C THR A 369 9.78 8.58 -1.50
N ILE A 370 10.69 8.66 -0.52
CA ILE A 370 11.59 9.79 -0.33
C ILE A 370 12.56 9.98 -1.51
N THR A 371 12.53 9.08 -2.51
CA THR A 371 13.28 9.20 -3.75
C THR A 371 12.98 10.53 -4.44
N PHE A 372 14.02 11.27 -4.76
CA PHE A 372 13.91 12.52 -5.48
C PHE A 372 15.07 12.62 -6.47
N GLU A 373 14.77 12.61 -7.76
CA GLU A 373 15.79 12.67 -8.82
C GLU A 373 16.10 14.11 -9.27
N GLY A 374 15.51 15.11 -8.59
CA GLY A 374 15.57 16.52 -8.97
C GLY A 374 14.43 16.93 -9.90
N THR A 375 14.10 18.22 -9.90
CA THR A 375 13.12 18.85 -10.79
C THR A 375 13.60 20.26 -11.10
N VAL A 376 14.26 20.43 -12.24
CA VAL A 376 14.85 21.70 -12.66
C VAL A 376 13.84 22.46 -13.52
N SER A 377 13.52 23.69 -13.12
CA SER A 377 12.66 24.57 -13.91
C SER A 377 13.41 25.13 -15.12
N HIS A 378 12.68 25.32 -16.23
CA HIS A 378 13.20 25.94 -17.44
C HIS A 378 13.09 27.47 -17.43
N GLU A 379 12.47 28.06 -16.39
CA GLU A 379 12.27 29.51 -16.26
C GLU A 379 13.61 30.21 -15.92
N PRO A 380 14.11 31.11 -16.79
CA PRO A 380 15.37 31.81 -16.54
C PRO A 380 15.32 32.69 -15.31
N GLY A 381 16.41 32.72 -14.55
CA GLY A 381 16.53 33.51 -13.32
C GLY A 381 15.77 32.92 -12.11
N LYS A 382 15.04 31.82 -12.26
CA LYS A 382 14.42 31.14 -11.11
C LYS A 382 15.50 30.54 -10.21
N ALA A 383 15.33 30.71 -8.90
CA ALA A 383 16.19 30.07 -7.91
C ALA A 383 16.12 28.54 -8.01
N CYS A 384 17.28 27.88 -8.05
CA CYS A 384 17.41 26.43 -8.11
C CYS A 384 18.26 25.92 -6.94
N VAL A 385 17.67 25.10 -6.08
CA VAL A 385 18.37 24.47 -4.96
C VAL A 385 19.31 23.40 -5.49
N VAL A 386 20.62 23.65 -5.45
CA VAL A 386 21.65 22.73 -5.95
C VAL A 386 22.36 21.96 -4.85
N SER A 387 22.28 22.38 -3.59
CA SER A 387 22.81 21.63 -2.45
C SER A 387 21.93 21.83 -1.24
N TRP A 388 21.65 20.75 -0.50
CA TRP A 388 20.74 20.78 0.65
C TRP A 388 21.27 20.01 1.86
N PRO A 389 21.13 20.57 3.08
CA PRO A 389 21.59 19.92 4.29
C PRO A 389 20.65 18.79 4.72
N GLY A 390 21.08 17.55 4.47
CA GLY A 390 20.28 16.35 4.72
C GLY A 390 19.86 16.10 6.18
N LYS A 391 20.46 16.81 7.15
CA LYS A 391 20.07 16.71 8.57
C LYS A 391 18.71 17.36 8.89
N TYR A 392 18.19 18.22 8.00
CA TYR A 392 16.91 18.91 8.18
C TYR A 392 15.78 18.17 7.46
N VAL A 393 15.34 17.03 8.01
CA VAL A 393 14.42 16.09 7.35
C VAL A 393 13.09 16.75 6.99
N THR A 394 12.47 17.46 7.92
CA THR A 394 11.21 18.16 7.67
C THR A 394 11.36 19.23 6.59
N ALA A 395 12.42 20.03 6.65
CA ALA A 395 12.68 21.06 5.65
C ALA A 395 12.94 20.46 4.25
N TRP A 396 13.62 19.31 4.20
CA TRP A 396 13.80 18.53 2.98
C TRP A 396 12.46 18.07 2.39
N ASP A 397 11.57 17.51 3.20
CA ASP A 397 10.25 17.05 2.75
C ASP A 397 9.43 18.20 2.15
N HIS A 398 9.46 19.39 2.78
CA HIS A 398 8.84 20.60 2.23
C HIS A 398 9.44 21.02 0.88
N MET A 399 10.77 21.05 0.76
CA MET A 399 11.46 21.39 -0.48
C MET A 399 11.10 20.40 -1.60
N VAL A 400 11.14 19.10 -1.33
CA VAL A 400 10.77 18.05 -2.31
C VAL A 400 9.31 18.17 -2.73
N THR A 401 8.41 18.44 -1.79
CA THR A 401 6.97 18.59 -2.06
C THR A 401 6.72 19.81 -2.97
N SER A 402 7.34 20.94 -2.66
CA SER A 402 7.28 22.16 -3.47
C SER A 402 7.90 21.96 -4.85
N ALA A 403 9.00 21.21 -4.94
CA ALA A 403 9.65 20.92 -6.22
C ALA A 403 8.82 20.01 -7.12
N ARG A 404 8.19 18.96 -6.55
CA ARG A 404 7.25 18.09 -7.27
C ARG A 404 6.00 18.83 -7.75
N ALA A 405 5.57 19.87 -7.02
CA ALA A 405 4.50 20.76 -7.43
C ALA A 405 4.93 21.80 -8.49
N GLY A 406 6.20 21.81 -8.91
CA GLY A 406 6.75 22.77 -9.87
C GLY A 406 6.96 24.18 -9.31
N GLN A 407 6.74 24.38 -8.01
CA GLN A 407 6.87 25.66 -7.33
C GLN A 407 8.34 26.01 -7.07
N THR A 408 9.15 25.02 -6.67
CA THR A 408 10.59 25.17 -6.42
C THR A 408 11.41 24.44 -7.49
N SER A 409 12.46 25.07 -8.01
CA SER A 409 13.45 24.36 -8.84
C SER A 409 14.50 23.71 -7.93
N ALA A 410 14.82 22.44 -8.14
CA ALA A 410 15.76 21.71 -7.31
C ALA A 410 16.58 20.71 -8.13
N ALA A 411 17.90 20.81 -8.07
CA ALA A 411 18.83 19.89 -8.71
C ALA A 411 19.29 18.75 -7.79
N VAL A 412 19.06 18.89 -6.47
CA VAL A 412 19.44 17.89 -5.46
C VAL A 412 18.80 16.52 -5.73
N VAL A 413 19.54 15.47 -5.42
CA VAL A 413 19.16 14.08 -5.70
C VAL A 413 19.26 13.24 -4.43
N PHE A 414 18.23 12.47 -4.14
CA PHE A 414 18.20 11.50 -3.06
C PHE A 414 17.67 10.15 -3.55
N LEU A 415 18.50 9.12 -3.43
CA LEU A 415 18.22 7.75 -3.87
C LEU A 415 18.31 6.80 -2.68
N PRO A 416 17.23 6.59 -1.91
CA PRO A 416 17.25 5.70 -0.75
C PRO A 416 17.45 4.23 -1.14
N GLU A 417 17.75 3.41 -0.15
CA GLU A 417 17.81 1.95 -0.28
C GLU A 417 16.51 1.38 -0.89
N GLY A 418 16.67 0.35 -1.73
CA GLY A 418 15.57 -0.29 -2.45
C GLY A 418 15.16 0.41 -3.75
N THR A 419 15.71 1.58 -4.07
CA THR A 419 15.47 2.22 -5.37
C THR A 419 16.31 1.60 -6.48
N LYS A 420 15.82 1.68 -7.72
CA LYS A 420 16.49 1.16 -8.92
C LYS A 420 17.93 1.66 -9.07
N ASN A 421 18.26 2.83 -8.53
CA ASN A 421 19.55 3.47 -8.68
C ASN A 421 20.45 3.38 -7.43
N PHE A 422 19.94 2.83 -6.32
CA PHE A 422 20.74 2.56 -5.12
C PHE A 422 21.83 1.51 -5.41
N GLY A 423 23.02 1.72 -4.87
CA GLY A 423 24.19 0.83 -5.08
C GLY A 423 24.82 0.92 -6.46
N LYS A 424 24.26 1.70 -7.40
CA LYS A 424 24.84 1.87 -8.74
C LYS A 424 25.96 2.91 -8.73
N HIS A 425 27.02 2.59 -9.45
CA HIS A 425 28.17 3.47 -9.64
C HIS A 425 28.16 4.04 -11.05
N SER A 426 28.47 5.33 -11.19
CA SER A 426 28.65 5.95 -12.50
C SER A 426 30.13 6.21 -12.76
N PRO A 427 30.66 5.85 -13.95
CA PRO A 427 32.04 6.14 -14.29
C PRO A 427 32.27 7.66 -14.35
N ILE A 428 33.49 8.07 -14.06
CA ILE A 428 33.90 9.47 -14.19
C ILE A 428 34.17 9.73 -15.69
N PRO A 429 33.52 10.73 -16.31
CA PRO A 429 33.83 11.08 -17.70
C PRO A 429 35.29 11.55 -17.82
N THR A 430 36.01 11.09 -18.85
CA THR A 430 37.44 11.45 -19.09
C THR A 430 37.68 12.96 -19.12
N ARG A 431 36.71 13.74 -19.61
CA ARG A 431 36.76 15.21 -19.65
C ARG A 431 36.88 15.89 -18.29
N GLU A 432 36.56 15.19 -17.20
CA GLU A 432 36.66 15.74 -15.84
C GLU A 432 38.11 15.77 -15.34
N GLY A 433 39.02 15.01 -15.98
CA GLY A 433 40.43 14.98 -15.63
C GLY A 433 40.68 14.54 -14.19
N LEU A 434 39.84 13.65 -13.67
CA LEU A 434 39.90 13.15 -12.31
C LEU A 434 40.27 11.68 -12.31
N ASP A 435 41.10 11.30 -11.34
CA ASP A 435 41.43 9.91 -11.10
C ASP A 435 40.24 9.16 -10.49
N GLY A 436 40.11 7.90 -10.89
CA GLY A 436 39.24 6.95 -10.26
C GLY A 436 38.24 6.26 -11.18
N ARG A 437 37.71 5.13 -10.72
CA ARG A 437 36.81 4.28 -11.53
C ARG A 437 35.37 4.78 -11.53
N CYS A 438 34.96 5.47 -10.48
CA CYS A 438 33.62 6.03 -10.33
C CYS A 438 33.67 7.22 -9.37
N TRP A 439 32.60 8.02 -9.36
CA TRP A 439 32.51 9.23 -8.54
C TRP A 439 32.69 9.00 -7.03
N CYS A 440 32.52 7.80 -6.49
CA CYS A 440 32.75 7.56 -5.07
C CYS A 440 34.18 7.91 -4.62
N GLU A 441 35.19 7.66 -5.46
CA GLU A 441 36.59 7.85 -5.12
C GLU A 441 36.93 9.35 -4.88
N PRO A 442 36.63 10.29 -5.80
CA PRO A 442 36.84 11.72 -5.52
C PRO A 442 35.89 12.28 -4.44
N LEU A 443 34.67 11.75 -4.29
CA LEU A 443 33.69 12.27 -3.32
C LEU A 443 34.00 11.85 -1.88
N TYR A 444 34.36 10.58 -1.69
CA TYR A 444 34.42 9.95 -0.38
C TYR A 444 35.78 9.33 -0.06
N GLY A 445 36.70 9.30 -1.03
CA GLY A 445 38.01 8.65 -0.93
C GLY A 445 37.97 7.16 -1.24
N GLU A 446 36.79 6.54 -1.26
CA GLU A 446 36.61 5.10 -1.46
C GLU A 446 35.24 4.76 -2.06
N LYS A 447 35.10 3.53 -2.56
CA LYS A 447 33.84 3.04 -3.14
C LYS A 447 32.81 2.74 -2.04
N LYS A 448 31.72 3.51 -2.01
CA LYS A 448 30.64 3.33 -1.02
C LYS A 448 29.54 2.37 -1.49
N PRO A 449 28.93 1.57 -0.59
CA PRO A 449 27.96 0.53 -0.96
C PRO A 449 26.63 1.08 -1.49
N TRP A 450 26.25 2.30 -1.11
CA TRP A 450 25.05 2.98 -1.65
C TRP A 450 25.24 3.54 -3.07
N GLY A 451 26.45 3.46 -3.63
CA GLY A 451 26.74 3.91 -5.00
C GLY A 451 26.89 5.43 -5.15
N CYS A 452 27.24 5.85 -6.37
CA CYS A 452 27.39 7.26 -6.76
C CYS A 452 26.55 7.64 -7.97
N ARG A 453 25.51 6.86 -8.31
CA ARG A 453 24.60 7.20 -9.41
C ARG A 453 23.86 8.52 -9.17
N TRP A 454 23.53 8.83 -7.91
CA TRP A 454 22.90 10.09 -7.53
C TRP A 454 23.73 11.30 -7.98
N TRP A 455 25.07 11.22 -7.91
CA TRP A 455 25.98 12.29 -8.31
C TRP A 455 25.92 12.60 -9.81
N ALA A 456 25.85 11.57 -10.65
CA ALA A 456 25.74 11.76 -12.09
C ALA A 456 24.40 12.42 -12.48
N LEU A 457 23.31 12.07 -11.80
CA LEU A 457 22.01 12.73 -11.98
C LEU A 457 22.05 14.16 -11.47
N TRP A 458 22.68 14.39 -10.33
CA TRP A 458 22.87 15.72 -9.76
C TRP A 458 23.65 16.64 -10.72
N ILE A 459 24.79 16.19 -11.26
CA ILE A 459 25.54 16.94 -12.28
C ILE A 459 24.63 17.27 -13.47
N GLN A 460 23.88 16.30 -13.98
CA GLN A 460 22.97 16.52 -15.11
C GLN A 460 21.94 17.62 -14.80
N ASN A 461 21.37 17.62 -13.59
CA ASN A 461 20.42 18.63 -13.15
C ASN A 461 21.07 20.01 -12.98
N VAL A 462 22.27 20.09 -12.40
CA VAL A 462 23.01 21.36 -12.26
C VAL A 462 23.34 21.94 -13.63
N GLU A 463 23.85 21.12 -14.56
CA GLU A 463 24.15 21.53 -15.93
C GLU A 463 22.88 22.01 -16.66
N ALA A 464 21.73 21.35 -16.44
CA ALA A 464 20.45 21.82 -16.95
C ALA A 464 20.06 23.18 -16.35
N ALA A 465 20.21 23.36 -15.04
CA ALA A 465 19.90 24.62 -14.36
C ALA A 465 20.77 25.77 -14.88
N VAL A 466 22.07 25.53 -15.06
CA VAL A 466 23.01 26.50 -15.66
C VAL A 466 22.62 26.83 -17.11
N LYS A 467 22.28 25.82 -17.92
CA LYS A 467 21.81 26.02 -19.30
C LYS A 467 20.55 26.90 -19.35
N HIS A 468 19.66 26.76 -18.37
CA HIS A 468 18.45 27.57 -18.25
C HIS A 468 18.69 28.92 -17.55
N ARG A 469 19.93 29.25 -17.17
CA ARG A 469 20.29 30.48 -16.44
C ARG A 469 19.53 30.62 -15.12
N ALA A 470 19.30 29.51 -14.42
CA ALA A 470 18.76 29.52 -13.07
C ALA A 470 19.77 30.13 -12.09
N GLU A 471 19.28 30.74 -11.01
CA GLU A 471 20.13 31.19 -9.90
C GLU A 471 20.41 29.99 -8.98
N LEU A 472 21.65 29.49 -8.97
CA LEU A 472 22.00 28.33 -8.15
C LEU A 472 22.06 28.72 -6.67
N GLN A 473 21.41 27.96 -5.78
CA GLN A 473 21.41 28.18 -4.34
C GLN A 473 21.99 26.98 -3.60
N VAL A 474 22.92 27.25 -2.68
CA VAL A 474 23.54 26.26 -1.78
C VAL A 474 23.09 26.56 -0.36
N TYR A 475 22.41 25.61 0.27
CA TYR A 475 21.95 25.76 1.65
C TYR A 475 22.99 25.23 2.64
N PHE A 476 23.38 26.08 3.58
CA PHE A 476 24.31 25.77 4.68
C PHE A 476 23.55 25.51 5.97
N PHE A 477 24.22 24.87 6.94
CA PHE A 477 23.68 24.74 8.30
C PHE A 477 23.44 26.12 8.93
N GLU A 478 22.54 26.14 9.92
CA GLU A 478 22.19 27.38 10.63
C GLU A 478 23.41 28.07 11.24
N GLY A 479 23.59 29.36 10.93
CA GLY A 479 24.71 30.17 11.41
C GLY A 479 26.07 29.82 10.77
N ALA A 480 26.07 28.96 9.75
CA ALA A 480 27.28 28.40 9.15
C ALA A 480 27.41 28.65 7.65
N CYS A 481 26.77 29.71 7.12
CA CYS A 481 26.99 30.17 5.75
C CYS A 481 28.49 30.35 5.45
N GLU A 482 28.92 29.83 4.29
CA GLU A 482 30.32 29.83 3.81
C GLU A 482 31.32 29.02 4.65
N LYS A 483 30.90 28.36 5.73
CA LYS A 483 31.76 27.49 6.54
C LYS A 483 31.68 26.04 6.07
N GLY A 484 32.67 25.24 6.47
CA GLY A 484 32.63 23.81 6.21
C GLY A 484 32.93 23.43 4.77
N LYS A 485 33.54 24.29 3.96
CA LYS A 485 34.01 23.90 2.62
C LYS A 485 35.26 23.01 2.72
N VAL A 486 35.47 22.17 1.70
CA VAL A 486 36.74 21.45 1.52
C VAL A 486 37.69 22.32 0.71
N GLY A 487 39.00 22.02 0.74
CA GLY A 487 39.99 22.85 0.04
C GLY A 487 39.83 22.86 -1.47
N SER A 488 39.40 21.73 -2.05
CA SER A 488 39.14 21.56 -3.49
C SER A 488 38.30 20.30 -3.73
N PHE A 489 37.82 20.10 -4.96
CA PHE A 489 37.11 18.87 -5.31
C PHE A 489 38.06 17.65 -5.27
N GLU A 490 39.32 17.85 -5.62
CA GLU A 490 40.38 16.83 -5.63
C GLU A 490 40.72 16.35 -4.20
N THR A 491 40.62 17.23 -3.20
CA THR A 491 40.87 16.86 -1.79
C THR A 491 39.64 16.36 -1.05
N ALA A 492 38.44 16.51 -1.62
CA ALA A 492 37.17 16.20 -0.95
C ALA A 492 37.12 14.77 -0.39
N GLY A 493 37.55 13.78 -1.17
CA GLY A 493 37.58 12.38 -0.76
C GLY A 493 38.56 12.10 0.38
N GLN A 494 39.77 12.66 0.34
CA GLN A 494 40.76 12.50 1.41
C GLN A 494 40.30 13.19 2.70
N GLU A 495 39.73 14.38 2.58
CA GLU A 495 39.16 15.09 3.73
C GLU A 495 37.95 14.34 4.31
N ASN A 496 37.16 13.64 3.48
CA ASN A 496 36.08 12.77 3.94
C ASN A 496 36.61 11.60 4.76
N LEU A 497 37.61 10.86 4.25
CA LEU A 497 38.25 9.77 4.99
C LEU A 497 38.85 10.27 6.31
N ARG A 498 39.47 11.45 6.32
CA ARG A 498 39.99 12.06 7.55
C ARG A 498 38.87 12.36 8.56
N ARG A 499 37.73 12.90 8.12
CA ARG A 499 36.57 13.12 9.00
C ARG A 499 36.01 11.81 9.55
N GLU A 500 35.84 10.80 8.70
CA GLU A 500 35.35 9.47 9.12
C GLU A 500 36.31 8.84 10.14
N ALA A 501 37.61 8.88 9.91
CA ALA A 501 38.62 8.39 10.84
C ALA A 501 38.64 9.14 12.18
N LEU A 502 38.35 10.43 12.19
CA LEU A 502 38.22 11.19 13.43
C LEU A 502 36.92 10.85 14.16
N LEU A 503 35.79 10.79 13.47
CA LEU A 503 34.50 10.42 14.06
C LEU A 503 34.49 9.00 14.62
N GLU A 504 35.28 8.10 14.04
CA GLU A 504 35.51 6.75 14.55
C GLU A 504 36.13 6.77 15.97
N LYS A 505 37.02 7.73 16.26
CA LYS A 505 37.58 7.95 17.60
C LYS A 505 36.55 8.36 18.66
N MET A 506 35.32 8.68 18.26
CA MET A 506 34.22 8.90 19.22
C MET A 506 34.00 7.67 20.09
N ARG A 507 34.17 6.45 19.54
CA ARG A 507 34.05 5.22 20.32
C ARG A 507 35.14 5.12 21.38
N ASP A 508 36.39 5.41 21.01
CA ASP A 508 37.52 5.44 21.94
C ASP A 508 37.31 6.50 23.04
N PHE A 509 36.74 7.66 22.68
CA PHE A 509 36.41 8.72 23.63
C PHE A 509 35.38 8.28 24.67
N GLU A 510 34.36 7.53 24.28
CA GLU A 510 33.33 7.01 25.19
C GLU A 510 33.92 6.05 26.25
N ASP A 511 35.05 5.41 25.96
CA ASP A 511 35.75 4.52 26.90
C ASP A 511 36.71 5.27 27.87
N THR A 512 36.85 6.59 27.76
CA THR A 512 37.76 7.39 28.61
C THR A 512 37.18 7.69 29.99
N ASP A 513 38.06 7.92 30.97
CA ASP A 513 37.66 8.44 32.30
C ASP A 513 36.94 9.79 32.16
N SER A 514 37.39 10.67 31.27
CA SER A 514 36.77 11.99 31.08
C SER A 514 35.30 11.93 30.63
N PHE A 515 34.93 10.92 29.85
CA PHE A 515 33.54 10.71 29.45
C PHE A 515 32.72 10.11 30.60
N ARG A 516 33.27 9.12 31.31
CA ARG A 516 32.65 8.56 32.53
C ARG A 516 32.39 9.62 33.59
N ASP A 517 33.37 10.48 33.85
CA ASP A 517 33.25 11.61 34.79
C ASP A 517 32.09 12.55 34.38
N ALA A 518 31.92 12.80 33.08
CA ALA A 518 30.80 13.60 32.58
C ALA A 518 29.45 12.88 32.74
N GLU A 519 29.39 11.56 32.50
CA GLU A 519 28.19 10.75 32.76
C GLU A 519 27.82 10.73 34.24
N GLU A 520 28.79 10.52 35.13
CA GLU A 520 28.61 10.59 36.59
C GLU A 520 28.17 11.98 37.05
N ALA A 521 28.70 13.03 36.41
CA ALA A 521 28.31 14.40 36.69
C ALA A 521 26.89 14.75 36.20
N GLY A 522 26.27 13.92 35.35
CA GLY A 522 24.88 14.07 34.92
C GLY A 522 24.66 14.30 33.42
N LEU A 523 25.64 14.06 32.56
CA LEU A 523 25.48 14.13 31.09
C LEU A 523 24.27 13.33 30.61
N ASN A 524 24.05 12.14 31.19
CA ASN A 524 22.94 11.24 30.85
C ASN A 524 21.54 11.79 31.22
N LYS A 525 21.45 12.84 32.04
CA LYS A 525 20.20 13.51 32.41
C LYS A 525 19.76 14.56 31.39
N LEU A 526 20.59 14.91 30.42
CA LEU A 526 20.20 15.81 29.33
C LEU A 526 19.15 15.16 28.43
N SER A 527 18.29 16.00 27.84
CA SER A 527 17.27 15.52 26.90
C SER A 527 17.90 14.77 25.73
N ARG A 528 17.33 13.60 25.43
CA ARG A 528 17.67 12.79 24.25
C ARG A 528 16.68 12.99 23.09
N LEU A 529 15.67 13.82 23.28
CA LEU A 529 14.72 14.14 22.21
C LEU A 529 15.45 14.90 21.11
N GLU A 530 15.31 14.41 19.88
CA GLU A 530 15.92 15.02 18.71
C GLU A 530 15.14 16.29 18.31
N ARG A 531 15.85 17.29 17.80
CA ARG A 531 15.29 18.45 17.11
C ARG A 531 15.15 18.14 15.62
N TYR A 532 14.63 19.11 14.89
CA TYR A 532 14.53 19.11 13.42
C TYR A 532 15.87 18.92 12.68
N ASP A 533 17.02 19.08 13.35
CA ASP A 533 18.35 18.85 12.79
C ASP A 533 18.96 17.49 13.22
N SER A 534 18.13 16.62 13.79
CA SER A 534 18.48 15.29 14.34
C SER A 534 19.48 15.32 15.50
N SER A 535 19.70 16.47 16.13
CA SER A 535 20.52 16.58 17.34
C SER A 535 19.66 16.70 18.60
N SER A 536 20.15 16.21 19.73
CA SER A 536 19.56 16.36 21.06
C SER A 536 20.54 17.09 21.99
N GLN A 537 20.09 17.54 23.16
CA GLN A 537 20.99 18.17 24.13
C GLN A 537 22.13 17.22 24.51
N TYR A 538 21.81 15.95 24.74
CA TYR A 538 22.78 14.90 25.01
C TYR A 538 23.80 14.75 23.86
N SER A 539 23.35 14.62 22.61
CA SER A 539 24.27 14.38 21.50
C SER A 539 25.16 15.60 21.17
N ARG A 540 24.65 16.81 21.32
CA ARG A 540 25.44 18.06 21.17
C ARG A 540 26.50 18.19 22.25
N GLU A 541 26.15 17.91 23.51
CA GLU A 541 27.11 17.97 24.61
C GLU A 541 28.16 16.86 24.51
N LYS A 542 27.76 15.62 24.19
CA LYS A 542 28.68 14.52 23.91
C LYS A 542 29.69 14.90 22.83
N TYR A 543 29.22 15.48 21.72
CA TYR A 543 30.09 15.93 20.65
C TYR A 543 31.02 17.08 21.08
N ARG A 544 30.55 18.01 21.93
CA ARG A 544 31.39 19.08 22.51
C ARG A 544 32.52 18.54 23.39
N LEU A 545 32.23 17.56 24.25
CA LEU A 545 33.24 16.90 25.07
C LEU A 545 34.24 16.12 24.21
N PHE A 546 33.75 15.43 23.17
CA PHE A 546 34.61 14.77 22.19
C PHE A 546 35.57 15.75 21.50
N LEU A 547 35.07 16.90 21.05
CA LEU A 547 35.92 17.94 20.47
C LEU A 547 36.98 18.43 21.46
N GLN A 548 36.64 18.59 22.75
CA GLN A 548 37.59 18.99 23.79
C GLN A 548 38.66 17.92 24.04
N TRP A 549 38.31 16.64 23.96
CA TRP A 549 39.24 15.53 24.12
C TRP A 549 40.25 15.40 22.96
N LEU A 550 39.86 15.77 21.74
CA LEU A 550 40.74 15.71 20.58
C LEU A 550 41.95 16.67 20.68
N PRO A 551 43.10 16.31 20.07
CA PRO A 551 44.21 17.24 19.86
C PRO A 551 43.77 18.50 19.10
N ASP A 552 44.38 19.65 19.39
CA ASP A 552 43.97 20.95 18.83
C ASP A 552 43.89 20.95 17.29
N SER A 553 44.83 20.31 16.60
CA SER A 553 44.82 20.23 15.13
C SER A 553 43.66 19.40 14.56
N GLU A 554 43.21 18.37 15.29
CA GLU A 554 42.08 17.53 14.89
C GLU A 554 40.76 18.21 15.23
N ARG A 555 40.68 18.83 16.41
CA ARG A 555 39.56 19.67 16.83
C ARG A 555 39.31 20.80 15.83
N GLN A 556 40.35 21.57 15.49
CA GLN A 556 40.24 22.67 14.55
C GLN A 556 39.78 22.17 13.17
N PHE A 557 40.31 21.05 12.69
CA PHE A 557 39.87 20.46 11.42
C PHE A 557 38.39 20.08 11.40
N LEU A 558 37.86 19.50 12.49
CA LEU A 558 36.43 19.18 12.58
C LEU A 558 35.58 20.45 12.68
N GLN A 559 36.00 21.44 13.45
CA GLN A 559 35.31 22.72 13.57
C GLN A 559 35.27 23.50 12.25
N ASP A 560 36.39 23.56 11.53
CA ASP A 560 36.46 24.17 10.19
C ASP A 560 35.63 23.40 9.16
N SER A 561 35.40 22.11 9.43
CA SER A 561 34.53 21.25 8.64
C SER A 561 33.03 21.42 8.97
N GLU A 562 32.63 22.20 9.96
CA GLU A 562 31.21 22.43 10.24
C GLU A 562 30.57 23.41 9.25
N GLY A 563 29.36 23.09 8.79
CA GLY A 563 28.54 23.98 7.95
C GLY A 563 27.91 23.31 6.73
N LEU A 564 28.49 22.21 6.27
CA LEU A 564 28.01 21.40 5.14
C LEU A 564 28.11 19.91 5.49
N GLY A 565 27.14 19.12 5.03
CA GLY A 565 27.22 17.66 5.07
C GLY A 565 28.32 17.12 4.13
N ASN A 566 28.77 15.87 4.35
CA ASN A 566 29.87 15.28 3.58
C ASN A 566 29.65 15.30 2.05
N SER A 567 28.47 14.91 1.57
CA SER A 567 28.15 15.00 0.14
C SER A 567 28.10 16.45 -0.34
N GLN A 568 27.53 17.36 0.44
CA GLN A 568 27.40 18.78 0.09
C GLN A 568 28.75 19.48 -0.07
N LYS A 569 29.73 19.12 0.77
CA LYS A 569 31.11 19.63 0.65
C LYS A 569 31.67 19.40 -0.75
N ALA A 570 31.47 18.19 -1.27
CA ALA A 570 31.90 17.84 -2.61
C ALA A 570 31.05 18.53 -3.69
N GLU A 571 29.72 18.66 -3.50
CA GLU A 571 28.84 19.44 -4.40
C GLU A 571 29.36 20.87 -4.57
N VAL A 572 29.62 21.57 -3.46
CA VAL A 572 30.11 22.94 -3.45
C VAL A 572 31.48 23.04 -4.11
N ALA A 573 32.43 22.16 -3.75
CA ALA A 573 33.76 22.16 -4.36
C ALA A 573 33.73 21.87 -5.87
N TRP A 574 32.78 21.06 -6.33
CA TRP A 574 32.59 20.81 -7.75
C TRP A 574 32.02 22.04 -8.48
N LEU A 575 31.04 22.73 -7.89
CA LEU A 575 30.51 23.99 -8.44
C LEU A 575 31.63 25.04 -8.57
N GLU A 576 32.47 25.17 -7.56
CA GLU A 576 33.64 26.06 -7.56
C GLU A 576 34.66 25.66 -8.63
N LYS A 577 34.98 24.36 -8.76
CA LYS A 577 35.85 23.81 -9.82
C LYS A 577 35.31 24.12 -11.22
N LYS A 578 33.99 24.09 -11.43
CA LYS A 578 33.35 24.44 -12.71
C LYS A 578 33.26 25.94 -12.96
N GLY A 579 33.53 26.77 -11.95
CA GLY A 579 33.34 28.22 -12.03
C GLY A 579 31.86 28.63 -12.04
N TYR A 580 30.96 27.77 -11.54
CA TYR A 580 29.54 28.08 -11.45
C TYR A 580 29.28 28.97 -10.23
N ARG A 581 28.67 30.14 -10.48
CA ARG A 581 28.26 31.05 -9.41
C ARG A 581 27.03 30.50 -8.71
N TYR A 582 27.01 30.60 -7.39
CA TYR A 582 25.86 30.24 -6.57
C TYR A 582 25.70 31.23 -5.41
N THR A 583 24.49 31.31 -4.86
CA THR A 583 24.16 32.08 -3.67
C THR A 583 24.16 31.16 -2.45
N SER A 584 24.93 31.49 -1.43
CA SER A 584 24.90 30.79 -0.15
C SER A 584 23.71 31.24 0.70
N VAL A 585 22.92 30.27 1.15
CA VAL A 585 21.67 30.50 1.88
C VAL A 585 21.73 29.79 3.23
N ASP A 586 21.39 30.50 4.29
CA ASP A 586 21.26 29.92 5.63
C ASP A 586 19.94 29.16 5.72
N ILE A 587 19.97 27.90 6.15
CA ILE A 587 18.76 27.07 6.27
C ILE A 587 17.71 27.64 7.24
N SER A 588 18.11 28.49 8.20
CA SER A 588 17.17 29.15 9.10
C SER A 588 16.17 30.04 8.36
N ARG A 589 16.49 30.52 7.15
CA ARG A 589 15.53 31.22 6.28
C ARG A 589 14.36 30.33 5.84
N TRP A 590 14.60 29.03 5.75
CA TRP A 590 13.57 28.03 5.45
C TRP A 590 12.81 27.64 6.72
N LEU A 591 13.52 27.44 7.83
CA LEU A 591 12.94 27.00 9.10
C LEU A 591 12.02 28.06 9.74
N LYS A 592 12.31 29.35 9.54
CA LYS A 592 11.55 30.47 10.12
C LYS A 592 10.28 30.84 9.35
N GLN A 593 10.00 30.20 8.20
CA GLN A 593 8.78 30.52 7.48
C GLN A 593 7.58 30.11 8.34
N PRO A 594 6.66 31.05 8.67
CA PRO A 594 5.46 30.72 9.40
C PRO A 594 4.79 29.55 8.68
N ARG A 595 4.50 28.47 9.40
CA ARG A 595 3.61 27.44 8.87
C ARG A 595 2.25 28.09 8.73
N GLU A 596 1.97 28.62 7.54
CA GLU A 596 0.60 28.73 7.07
C GLU A 596 0.11 27.28 6.93
N LEU A 597 -0.36 26.71 8.03
CA LEU A 597 -1.10 25.47 7.99
C LEU A 597 -2.26 25.73 7.03
N PRO A 598 -2.40 24.94 5.95
CA PRO A 598 -3.53 25.09 5.05
C PRO A 598 -4.84 25.11 5.87
N GLU A 599 -5.63 26.18 5.74
CA GLU A 599 -6.87 26.40 6.53
C GLU A 599 -7.86 25.23 6.39
N ASP A 600 -7.73 24.42 5.35
CA ASP A 600 -8.50 23.21 5.07
C ASP A 600 -8.04 21.96 5.86
N ARG A 601 -7.21 22.08 6.90
CA ARG A 601 -6.74 20.91 7.67
C ARG A 601 -7.49 20.60 8.94
N GLU A 602 -8.39 21.45 9.44
CA GLU A 602 -9.20 21.13 10.65
C GLU A 602 -9.98 19.80 10.50
N HIS A 603 -10.34 19.42 9.28
CA HIS A 603 -11.12 18.20 9.02
C HIS A 603 -10.32 16.89 9.15
N LEU A 604 -8.99 16.93 8.96
CA LEU A 604 -8.13 15.75 9.12
C LEU A 604 -7.87 15.43 10.61
N TRP A 605 -7.99 16.43 11.48
CA TRP A 605 -7.83 16.30 12.93
C TRP A 605 -9.08 15.79 13.65
N ALA A 606 -10.25 15.88 13.01
CA ALA A 606 -11.49 15.32 13.54
C ALA A 606 -11.50 13.78 13.58
N TRP A 607 -10.52 13.12 12.96
CA TRP A 607 -10.32 11.68 13.10
C TRP A 607 -9.58 11.35 14.39
N LYS A 608 -10.29 11.43 15.52
CA LYS A 608 -9.88 10.69 16.72
C LYS A 608 -10.17 9.21 16.46
N PRO A 609 -9.18 8.31 16.47
CA PRO A 609 -9.50 6.90 16.55
C PRO A 609 -10.33 6.70 17.82
N GLU A 610 -11.55 6.17 17.69
CA GLU A 610 -12.32 5.75 18.85
C GLU A 610 -11.42 4.82 19.68
N PRO A 611 -11.28 5.06 21.00
CA PRO A 611 -10.54 4.14 21.85
C PRO A 611 -11.25 2.79 21.76
N ASN A 612 -10.63 1.84 21.06
CA ASN A 612 -11.09 0.47 21.01
C ASN A 612 -11.22 -0.02 22.45
N SER A 613 -12.47 -0.19 22.88
CA SER A 613 -12.87 -0.82 24.13
C SER A 613 -12.53 -2.32 24.07
N LEU A 614 -11.26 -2.66 24.24
CA LEU A 614 -10.85 -3.97 24.72
C LEU A 614 -10.13 -3.74 26.04
N VAL A 615 -10.93 -3.88 27.09
CA VAL A 615 -10.55 -3.85 28.50
C VAL A 615 -9.45 -4.88 28.75
N GLY A 616 -8.22 -4.40 28.90
CA GLY A 616 -7.15 -5.09 29.63
C GLY A 616 -7.05 -4.44 31.02
N HIS A 617 -7.13 -5.25 32.06
CA HIS A 617 -7.15 -4.84 33.47
C HIS A 617 -6.07 -3.81 33.85
N PRO A 618 -6.37 -2.87 34.77
CA PRO A 618 -5.36 -2.00 35.34
C PRO A 618 -4.39 -2.82 36.21
N VAL A 619 -3.10 -2.66 35.95
CA VAL A 619 -2.03 -3.07 36.85
C VAL A 619 -2.15 -2.20 38.11
N VAL A 620 -2.59 -2.83 39.21
CA VAL A 620 -2.54 -2.26 40.55
C VAL A 620 -1.06 -2.17 40.94
N CYS A 621 -0.51 -0.96 40.94
CA CYS A 621 0.76 -0.69 41.60
C CYS A 621 0.50 -0.71 43.11
N ASN A 622 0.95 -1.76 43.79
CA ASN A 622 1.02 -1.77 45.25
C ASN A 622 2.04 -0.74 45.72
N GLU A 623 1.59 0.18 46.57
CA GLU A 623 2.44 1.04 47.39
C GLU A 623 3.35 0.18 48.28
N LEU A 624 4.66 0.43 48.21
CA LEU A 624 5.62 -0.02 49.22
C LEU A 624 5.71 1.08 50.30
N PRO A 625 5.78 0.72 51.59
CA PRO A 625 5.83 1.70 52.68
C PRO A 625 7.21 2.35 52.77
N SER A 626 7.21 3.66 53.00
CA SER A 626 8.39 4.49 53.23
C SER A 626 9.16 4.08 54.49
N PRO A 627 10.50 4.19 54.51
CA PRO A 627 11.27 4.37 55.74
C PRO A 627 11.18 5.80 56.27
#